data_AF-A0A3C0Q5C8-F1
#
_entry.id   AF-A0A3C0Q5C8-F1
#
_cell.length_a   1.000
_cell.length_b   1.000
_cell.length_c   1.000
_cell.angle_alpha   90.00
_cell.angle_beta   90.00
_cell.angle_gamma   90.00
#
_symmetry.space_group_name_H-M   'P 1'
#
loop_
_entity.id
_entity.type
_entity.pdbx_description
1 polymer ?
#
loop_
_entity_poly.entity_id
_entity_poly.type
_entity_poly.pdbx_seq_one_letter_code
_entity_poly.pdbx_strand_id
1 'polypeptide(L)'
;PSFDLVGYDGGAAIAVILGSQRADIQSIRTVAGNLDPATIANLNKKAPQADSLNPLDFAAGIANIPQRHFIGKLDTTTPPAVYNSFAQAVGQGQCLNVSLVDNADHQSGWAEQWKVLKSIPIDCAQPLEPQPILFDPTPLDGDKYHIQKKSR
;
A
#
# COMPACT_ATOMS: atom_id res chain seq x y z
N PRO A 1 21.62 8.61 14.33
CA PRO A 1 21.35 7.21 13.91
C PRO A 1 20.01 7.20 13.20
N SER A 2 19.78 6.24 12.31
CA SER A 2 18.52 6.11 11.57
C SER A 2 17.97 4.70 11.75
N PHE A 3 16.65 4.55 11.72
CA PHE A 3 15.99 3.29 12.05
C PHE A 3 15.00 2.85 10.96
N ASP A 4 14.96 1.54 10.74
CA ASP A 4 13.91 0.87 9.97
C ASP A 4 12.99 0.14 10.94
N LEU A 5 11.68 0.40 10.83
CA LEU A 5 10.68 -0.21 11.71
C LEU A 5 10.03 -1.41 11.00
N VAL A 6 9.94 -2.53 11.70
CA VAL A 6 9.18 -3.69 11.26
C VAL A 6 8.20 -4.09 12.36
N GLY A 7 6.91 -4.11 12.04
CA GLY A 7 5.85 -4.41 13.00
C GLY A 7 4.92 -5.53 12.52
N TYR A 8 4.70 -6.54 13.37
CA TYR A 8 3.72 -7.59 13.12
C TYR A 8 2.46 -7.36 13.96
N ASP A 9 1.26 -7.53 13.38
CA ASP A 9 -0.02 -7.34 14.07
C ASP A 9 -0.10 -6.00 14.85
N GLY A 10 -0.25 -6.00 16.18
CA GLY A 10 -0.22 -4.78 16.99
C GLY A 10 1.12 -4.03 16.94
N GLY A 11 2.22 -4.71 16.63
CA GLY A 11 3.50 -4.07 16.36
C GLY A 11 3.47 -3.16 15.12
N ALA A 12 2.58 -3.42 14.16
CA ALA A 12 2.36 -2.54 13.01
C ALA A 12 1.77 -1.20 13.45
N ALA A 13 0.80 -1.23 14.36
CA ALA A 13 0.22 -0.03 14.98
C ALA A 13 1.32 0.81 15.65
N ILE A 14 2.17 0.16 16.45
CA ILE A 14 3.30 0.82 17.13
C ILE A 14 4.27 1.43 16.11
N ALA A 15 4.63 0.69 15.06
CA ALA A 15 5.57 1.16 14.03
C ALA A 15 5.04 2.41 13.28
N VAL A 16 3.75 2.43 12.93
CA VAL A 16 3.10 3.58 12.29
C VAL A 16 3.09 4.80 13.22
N ILE A 17 2.63 4.60 14.46
CA ILE A 17 2.51 5.68 15.45
C ILE A 17 3.90 6.27 15.73
N LEU A 18 4.92 5.43 15.98
CA LEU A 18 6.29 5.89 16.17
C LEU A 18 6.87 6.57 14.93
N GLY A 19 6.61 6.02 13.74
CA GLY A 19 7.02 6.58 12.46
C GLY A 19 6.52 8.01 12.25
N SER A 20 5.27 8.29 12.65
CA SER A 20 4.68 9.62 12.50
C SER A 20 5.25 10.67 13.45
N GLN A 21 5.94 10.25 14.52
CA GLN A 21 6.41 11.13 15.60
C GLN A 21 7.92 11.35 15.57
N ARG A 22 8.64 10.68 14.67
CA ARG A 22 10.10 10.64 14.66
C ARG A 22 10.66 10.97 13.29
N ALA A 23 11.64 11.87 13.26
CA ALA A 23 12.32 12.26 12.04
C ALA A 23 13.49 11.34 11.63
N ASP A 24 13.85 10.35 12.46
CA ASP A 24 14.96 9.44 12.23
C ASP A 24 14.53 8.05 11.70
N ILE A 25 13.26 7.92 11.30
CA ILE A 25 12.70 6.71 10.70
C ILE A 25 12.86 6.76 9.18
N GLN A 26 13.54 5.75 8.62
CA GLN A 26 13.85 5.66 7.19
C GLN A 26 12.84 4.81 6.43
N SER A 27 12.30 3.77 7.08
CA SER A 27 11.27 2.94 6.46
C SER A 27 10.39 2.22 7.48
N ILE A 28 9.19 1.84 7.02
CA ILE A 28 8.19 1.11 7.82
C ILE A 28 7.74 -0.14 7.05
N ARG A 29 7.93 -1.32 7.63
CA ARG A 29 7.33 -2.57 7.14
C ARG A 29 6.31 -3.08 8.13
N THR A 30 5.16 -3.52 7.64
CA THR A 30 4.16 -4.17 8.50
C THR A 30 3.80 -5.55 7.97
N VAL A 31 3.52 -6.48 8.87
CA VAL A 31 3.10 -7.85 8.55
C VAL A 31 1.80 -8.14 9.30
N ALA A 32 0.74 -8.56 8.60
CA ALA A 32 -0.57 -8.83 9.21
C ALA A 32 -1.05 -7.67 10.11
N GLY A 33 -0.84 -6.43 9.66
CA GLY A 33 -0.85 -5.26 10.54
C GLY A 33 -2.25 -4.84 10.99
N ASN A 34 -2.42 -4.65 12.30
CA ASN A 34 -3.60 -4.03 12.89
C ASN A 34 -3.58 -2.49 12.71
N LEU A 35 -3.77 -2.05 11.47
CA LEU A 35 -3.63 -0.64 11.05
C LEU A 35 -4.90 0.19 11.27
N ASP A 36 -6.05 -0.46 11.42
CA ASP A 36 -7.33 0.17 11.73
C ASP A 36 -8.15 -0.73 12.66
N PRO A 37 -7.90 -0.65 13.98
CA PRO A 37 -8.64 -1.41 14.98
C PRO A 37 -10.15 -1.14 14.95
N ALA A 38 -10.58 0.06 14.52
CA ALA A 38 -12.00 0.41 14.43
C ALA A 38 -12.66 -0.34 13.27
N THR A 39 -12.01 -0.42 12.11
CA THR A 39 -12.49 -1.27 11.00
C THR A 39 -12.56 -2.74 11.40
N ILE A 40 -11.56 -3.26 12.12
CA ILE A 40 -11.62 -4.64 12.64
C ILE A 40 -12.83 -4.83 13.55
N ALA A 41 -13.06 -3.92 14.50
CA ALA A 41 -14.19 -3.99 15.42
C ALA A 41 -15.53 -3.98 14.66
N ASN A 42 -15.68 -3.08 13.69
CA ASN A 42 -16.87 -2.96 12.86
C ASN A 42 -17.16 -4.23 12.05
N LEU A 43 -16.14 -4.81 11.40
CA LEU A 43 -16.28 -6.07 10.66
C LEU A 43 -16.71 -7.23 11.55
N ASN A 44 -16.27 -7.23 12.81
CA ASN A 44 -16.63 -8.23 13.81
C ASN A 44 -17.90 -7.89 14.60
N LYS A 45 -18.61 -6.79 14.26
CA LYS A 45 -19.80 -6.30 14.99
C LYS A 45 -19.55 -6.11 16.49
N LYS A 46 -18.35 -5.65 16.85
CA LYS A 46 -17.93 -5.31 18.21
C LYS A 46 -17.81 -3.81 18.37
N ALA A 47 -17.92 -3.33 19.61
CA ALA A 47 -17.60 -1.94 19.92
C ALA A 47 -16.09 -1.71 19.75
N PRO A 48 -15.66 -0.59 19.13
CA PRO A 48 -14.26 -0.18 19.13
C PRO A 48 -13.74 0.01 20.57
N GLN A 49 -12.47 -0.31 20.81
CA GLN A 49 -11.80 0.00 22.07
C GLN A 49 -11.42 1.49 22.08
N ALA A 50 -11.93 2.23 23.06
CA ALA A 50 -11.72 3.68 23.16
C ALA A 50 -10.40 4.08 23.81
N ASP A 51 -9.76 3.17 24.56
CA ASP A 51 -8.62 3.51 25.43
C ASP A 51 -7.25 3.29 24.77
N SER A 52 -7.21 2.83 23.51
CA SER A 52 -5.98 2.66 22.74
C SER A 52 -5.84 3.74 21.68
N LEU A 53 -4.60 4.17 21.42
CA LEU A 53 -4.29 4.99 20.26
C LEU A 53 -4.69 4.25 18.97
N ASN A 54 -5.28 4.99 18.04
CA ASN A 54 -5.66 4.47 16.73
C ASN A 54 -4.58 4.87 15.69
N PRO A 55 -3.91 3.90 15.02
CA PRO A 55 -2.90 4.22 14.00
C PRO A 55 -3.43 5.06 12.84
N LEU A 56 -4.75 5.00 12.58
CA LEU A 56 -5.40 5.80 11.56
C LEU A 56 -5.23 7.31 11.78
N ASP A 57 -5.20 7.75 13.04
CA ASP A 57 -5.02 9.16 13.41
C ASP A 57 -3.61 9.69 13.11
N PHE A 58 -2.66 8.78 12.88
CA PHE A 58 -1.24 9.08 12.63
C PHE A 58 -0.83 8.79 11.18
N ALA A 59 -1.71 8.19 10.38
CA ALA A 59 -1.41 7.67 9.04
C ALA A 59 -0.87 8.74 8.09
N ALA A 60 -1.46 9.94 8.07
CA ALA A 60 -1.01 11.05 7.23
C ALA A 60 0.44 11.48 7.55
N GLY A 61 0.88 11.34 8.80
CA GLY A 61 2.22 11.73 9.25
C GLY A 61 3.35 10.87 8.65
N ILE A 62 3.04 9.70 8.13
CA ILE A 62 4.02 8.81 7.50
C ILE A 62 3.93 8.78 5.97
N ALA A 63 3.11 9.64 5.35
CA ALA A 63 2.85 9.60 3.90
C ALA A 63 4.11 9.71 3.01
N ASN A 64 5.16 10.36 3.53
CA ASN A 64 6.44 10.55 2.84
C ASN A 64 7.54 9.58 3.31
N ILE A 65 7.24 8.67 4.23
CA ILE A 65 8.18 7.64 4.69
C ILE A 65 8.01 6.41 3.79
N PRO A 66 9.08 5.90 3.17
CA PRO A 66 9.08 4.62 2.45
C PRO A 66 8.44 3.51 3.28
N GLN A 67 7.35 2.91 2.79
CA GLN A 67 6.64 1.90 3.57
C GLN A 67 6.09 0.75 2.72
N ARG A 68 6.07 -0.45 3.31
CA ARG A 68 5.49 -1.65 2.67
C ARG A 68 4.67 -2.47 3.67
N HIS A 69 3.42 -2.73 3.31
CA HIS A 69 2.48 -3.48 4.12
C HIS A 69 2.20 -4.86 3.49
N PHE A 70 2.50 -5.92 4.25
CA PHE A 70 2.23 -7.30 3.86
C PHE A 70 0.90 -7.76 4.47
N ILE A 71 -0.01 -8.20 3.61
CA ILE A 71 -1.37 -8.65 3.98
C ILE A 71 -1.52 -10.11 3.59
N GLY A 72 -2.00 -10.95 4.50
CA GLY A 72 -2.18 -12.37 4.25
C GLY A 72 -3.48 -12.58 3.47
N LYS A 73 -3.44 -13.31 2.35
CA LYS A 73 -4.67 -13.58 1.58
C LYS A 73 -5.67 -14.47 2.32
N LEU A 74 -5.20 -15.21 3.34
CA LEU A 74 -6.04 -16.05 4.20
C LEU A 74 -6.28 -15.39 5.58
N ASP A 75 -5.81 -14.15 5.78
CA ASP A 75 -5.95 -13.45 7.05
C ASP A 75 -7.40 -12.93 7.21
N THR A 76 -8.09 -13.47 8.20
CA THR A 76 -9.45 -13.09 8.59
C THR A 76 -9.49 -12.13 9.80
N THR A 77 -8.36 -11.93 10.47
CA THR A 77 -8.22 -11.02 11.63
C THR A 77 -7.89 -9.60 11.15
N THR A 78 -6.94 -9.47 10.22
CA THR A 78 -6.60 -8.20 9.56
C THR A 78 -6.86 -8.28 8.05
N PRO A 79 -8.14 -8.39 7.63
CA PRO A 79 -8.48 -8.55 6.22
C PRO A 79 -8.07 -7.31 5.40
N PRO A 80 -7.99 -7.39 4.06
CA PRO A 80 -7.56 -6.29 3.20
C PRO A 80 -8.29 -4.96 3.41
N ALA A 81 -9.54 -4.99 3.89
CA ALA A 81 -10.31 -3.79 4.25
C ALA A 81 -9.62 -2.91 5.30
N VAL A 82 -8.88 -3.51 6.25
CA VAL A 82 -8.13 -2.79 7.30
C VAL A 82 -7.02 -1.94 6.66
N TYR A 83 -6.23 -2.54 5.78
CA TYR A 83 -5.21 -1.81 5.02
C TYR A 83 -5.83 -0.76 4.11
N ASN A 84 -6.94 -1.06 3.43
CA ASN A 84 -7.57 -0.10 2.51
C ASN A 84 -8.04 1.16 3.25
N SER A 85 -8.63 1.02 4.44
CA SER A 85 -8.98 2.16 5.29
C SER A 85 -7.74 2.97 5.69
N PHE A 86 -6.67 2.26 6.11
CA PHE A 86 -5.40 2.89 6.43
C PHE A 86 -4.79 3.67 5.24
N ALA A 87 -4.77 3.06 4.05
CA ALA A 87 -4.26 3.68 2.83
C ALA A 87 -5.02 4.96 2.47
N GLN A 88 -6.34 4.97 2.66
CA GLN A 88 -7.15 6.18 2.47
C GLN A 88 -6.77 7.29 3.46
N ALA A 89 -6.49 6.93 4.71
CA ALA A 89 -6.07 7.88 5.74
C ALA A 89 -4.64 8.42 5.52
N VAL A 90 -3.74 7.64 4.89
CA VAL A 90 -2.42 8.13 4.46
C VAL A 90 -2.56 9.21 3.36
N GLY A 91 -3.56 9.08 2.48
CA GLY A 91 -3.82 10.04 1.41
C GLY A 91 -3.00 9.77 0.14
N GLN A 92 -2.44 10.81 -0.50
CA GLN A 92 -1.60 10.69 -1.70
C GLN A 92 -0.20 10.12 -1.36
N GLY A 93 -0.15 8.92 -0.79
CA GLY A 93 1.08 8.26 -0.36
C GLY A 93 1.83 7.63 -1.52
N GLN A 94 2.66 8.41 -2.23
CA GLN A 94 3.61 7.86 -3.21
C GLN A 94 4.57 6.83 -2.58
N CYS A 95 4.76 6.90 -1.27
CA CYS A 95 5.60 5.98 -0.50
C CYS A 95 4.90 4.69 -0.04
N LEU A 96 3.57 4.58 -0.25
CA LEU A 96 2.77 3.49 0.26
C LEU A 96 2.79 2.29 -0.70
N ASN A 97 3.44 1.20 -0.28
CA ASN A 97 3.46 -0.06 -1.01
C ASN A 97 2.67 -1.15 -0.28
N VAL A 98 2.06 -2.07 -1.04
CA VAL A 98 1.34 -3.23 -0.48
C VAL A 98 1.74 -4.52 -1.18
N SER A 99 1.66 -5.64 -0.47
CA SER A 99 1.85 -6.97 -1.03
C SER A 99 0.88 -7.96 -0.40
N LEU A 100 0.04 -8.57 -1.23
CA LEU A 100 -0.81 -9.69 -0.84
C LEU A 100 0.03 -10.97 -0.85
N VAL A 101 0.10 -11.66 0.28
CA VAL A 101 0.93 -12.84 0.48
C VAL A 101 0.05 -14.09 0.42
N ASP A 102 0.34 -14.96 -0.55
CA ASP A 102 -0.32 -16.26 -0.69
C ASP A 102 0.01 -17.19 0.48
N ASN A 103 -0.91 -18.09 0.83
CA ASN A 103 -0.73 -19.09 1.89
C ASN A 103 -0.35 -18.52 3.27
N ALA A 104 -0.62 -17.23 3.51
CA ALA A 104 -0.44 -16.59 4.80
C ALA A 104 -1.79 -16.23 5.40
N ASP A 105 -2.04 -16.70 6.62
CA ASP A 105 -3.14 -16.26 7.46
C ASP A 105 -2.63 -15.21 8.46
N HIS A 106 -3.39 -14.93 9.52
CA HIS A 106 -2.93 -13.97 10.52
C HIS A 106 -1.62 -14.42 11.20
N GLN A 107 -1.50 -15.70 11.56
CA GLN A 107 -0.43 -16.25 12.41
C GLN A 107 0.67 -16.98 11.62
N SER A 108 0.32 -17.62 10.49
CA SER A 108 1.14 -18.61 9.81
C SER A 108 1.50 -18.20 8.38
N GLY A 109 2.54 -18.81 7.82
CA GLY A 109 2.99 -18.61 6.43
C GLY A 109 3.97 -17.44 6.23
N TRP A 110 4.21 -16.65 7.28
CA TRP A 110 5.10 -15.49 7.23
C TRP A 110 6.58 -15.88 7.30
N ALA A 111 6.95 -16.76 8.24
CA ALA A 111 8.34 -17.08 8.53
C ALA A 111 9.04 -17.75 7.34
N GLU A 112 8.33 -18.65 6.67
CA GLU A 112 8.79 -19.38 5.48
C GLU A 112 9.05 -18.43 4.31
N GLN A 113 8.24 -17.38 4.19
CA GLN A 113 8.30 -16.41 3.10
C GLN A 113 9.16 -15.19 3.45
N TRP A 114 9.50 -14.98 4.73
CA TRP A 114 10.09 -13.73 5.23
C TRP A 114 11.39 -13.35 4.52
N LYS A 115 12.23 -14.34 4.17
CA LYS A 115 13.48 -14.11 3.44
C LYS A 115 13.24 -13.38 2.11
N VAL A 116 12.16 -13.72 1.42
CA VAL A 116 11.76 -13.09 0.16
C VAL A 116 11.07 -11.75 0.46
N LEU A 117 10.08 -11.74 1.36
CA LEU A 117 9.29 -10.54 1.67
C LEU A 117 10.15 -9.35 2.10
N LYS A 118 11.14 -9.58 2.96
CA LYS A 118 12.04 -8.51 3.44
C LYS A 118 12.96 -7.93 2.35
N SER A 119 13.21 -8.68 1.26
CA SER A 119 14.01 -8.21 0.12
C SER A 119 13.22 -7.38 -0.87
N ILE A 120 11.89 -7.34 -0.77
CA ILE A 120 11.06 -6.56 -1.68
C ILE A 120 11.32 -5.06 -1.42
N PRO A 121 11.60 -4.25 -2.46
CA PRO A 121 11.87 -2.82 -2.32
C PRO A 121 10.75 -2.05 -1.60
N ILE A 122 11.13 -1.01 -0.86
CA ILE A 122 10.21 -0.19 -0.04
C ILE A 122 10.14 1.26 -0.51
N ASP A 123 10.91 1.59 -1.55
CA ASP A 123 11.05 2.95 -2.07
C ASP A 123 9.71 3.56 -2.47
N CYS A 124 9.66 4.89 -2.39
CA CYS A 124 8.52 5.62 -2.89
C CYS A 124 8.46 5.54 -4.42
N ALA A 125 7.24 5.53 -4.95
CA ALA A 125 7.00 5.72 -6.37
C ALA A 125 7.71 7.01 -6.81
N GLN A 126 8.58 6.89 -7.81
CA GLN A 126 9.07 8.06 -8.49
C GLN A 126 7.92 8.64 -9.30
N PRO A 127 7.74 9.97 -9.34
CA PRO A 127 6.84 10.58 -10.30
C PRO A 127 7.21 10.06 -11.69
N LEU A 128 6.26 9.42 -12.38
CA LEU A 128 6.44 9.12 -13.80
C LEU A 128 6.59 10.47 -14.49
N GLU A 129 7.82 10.84 -14.86
CA GLU A 129 8.02 11.93 -15.81
C GLU A 129 7.24 11.55 -17.07
N PRO A 130 6.25 12.36 -17.51
CA PRO A 130 5.51 12.05 -18.71
C PRO A 130 6.50 12.03 -19.87
N GLN A 131 6.74 10.85 -20.44
CA GLN A 131 7.56 10.77 -21.64
C GLN A 131 6.81 11.49 -22.77
N PRO A 132 7.47 12.39 -23.51
CA PRO A 132 6.83 13.05 -24.64
C PRO A 132 6.39 11.96 -25.63
N ILE A 133 5.09 11.92 -25.91
CA ILE A 133 4.55 11.06 -26.97
C ILE A 133 5.15 11.58 -28.27
N LEU A 134 6.07 10.81 -28.86
CA LEU A 134 6.57 11.11 -30.20
C LEU A 134 5.40 10.93 -31.17
N PHE A 135 5.00 12.01 -31.83
CA PHE A 135 4.02 11.93 -32.90
C PHE A 135 4.57 10.99 -33.98
N ASP A 136 3.89 9.87 -34.22
CA ASP A 136 4.16 9.00 -35.35
C ASP A 136 3.42 9.56 -36.57
N PRO A 137 4.13 10.10 -37.58
CA PRO A 137 3.51 10.63 -38.79
C PRO A 137 3.02 9.53 -39.74
N THR A 138 3.15 8.25 -39.38
CA THR A 138 2.66 7.14 -40.21
C THR A 138 1.15 7.27 -40.41
N PRO A 139 0.67 7.42 -41.66
CA PRO A 139 -0.76 7.43 -41.95
C PRO A 139 -1.39 6.13 -41.45
N LEU A 140 -2.47 6.24 -40.69
CA LEU A 140 -3.23 5.06 -40.28
C LEU A 140 -3.74 4.36 -41.56
N ASP A 141 -3.77 3.02 -41.57
CA ASP A 141 -4.14 2.24 -42.75
C ASP A 141 -5.54 2.57 -43.33
N GLY A 142 -6.36 3.34 -42.61
CA GLY A 142 -7.64 3.88 -43.05
C GLY A 142 -7.57 5.02 -44.08
N ASP A 143 -6.43 5.67 -44.27
CA ASP A 143 -6.29 6.81 -45.19
C ASP A 143 -6.15 6.39 -46.68
N LYS A 144 -6.18 5.08 -46.96
CA LYS A 144 -6.04 4.51 -48.32
C LYS A 144 -7.34 4.47 -49.13
N TYR A 145 -8.49 4.85 -48.56
CA TYR A 145 -9.74 4.88 -49.31
C TYR A 145 -9.90 6.17 -50.13
N HIS A 146 -9.38 6.15 -51.35
CA HIS A 146 -9.79 7.08 -52.39
C HIS A 146 -11.29 6.90 -52.68
N ILE A 147 -12.11 7.89 -52.31
CA ILE A 147 -13.50 7.99 -52.75
C ILE A 147 -13.50 8.20 -54.28
N GLN A 148 -13.75 7.15 -55.05
CA GLN A 148 -14.06 7.31 -56.47
C GLN A 148 -15.43 8.00 -56.59
N LYS A 149 -15.41 9.30 -56.94
CA LYS A 149 -16.60 10.01 -57.41
C LYS A 149 -17.04 9.37 -58.74
N LYS A 150 -18.16 8.64 -58.74
CA LYS A 150 -18.85 8.27 -59.99
C LYS A 150 -19.43 9.54 -60.64
N SER A 151 -18.92 9.89 -61.82
CA SER A 151 -19.61 10.78 -62.76
C SER A 151 -20.86 10.07 -63.29
N ARG A 152 -21.94 10.83 -63.46
CA ARG A 152 -23.11 10.45 -64.26
C ARG A 152 -22.75 10.37 -65.74
#